data_AF-A0A9E3E3D5-F1
#
_entry.id   AF-A0A9E3E3D5-F1
#
_cell.length_a   1.000
_cell.length_b   1.000
_cell.length_c   1.000
_cell.angle_alpha   90.00
_cell.angle_beta   90.00
_cell.angle_gamma   90.00
#
_symmetry.space_group_name_H-M   'P 1'
#
loop_
_entity.id
_entity.type
_entity.pdbx_description
1 polymer ?
#
loop_
_entity_poly.entity_id
_entity_poly.type
_entity_poly.pdbx_seq_one_letter_code
_entity_poly.pdbx_strand_id
1 'polypeptide(L)' 'TSWTGDEAARIAAVLNDPGSYPHRARYRYWPGPNSNSFVAWVLRRAGIQYALHWKGIGRKWPK' A
#
# COMPACT_ATOMS: atom_id res chain seq x y z
N THR A 1 -17.71 4.59 7.80
CA THR A 1 -16.55 5.48 7.98
C THR A 1 -16.09 5.95 6.62
N SER A 2 -16.34 7.20 6.25
CA SER A 2 -15.80 7.79 5.03
C SER A 2 -14.45 8.41 5.34
N TRP A 3 -13.43 8.05 4.56
CA TRP A 3 -12.12 8.69 4.60
C TRP A 3 -12.15 9.84 3.61
N THR A 4 -12.01 11.07 4.10
CA THR A 4 -12.13 12.30 3.31
C THR A 4 -10.80 13.07 3.29
N GLY A 5 -10.59 13.89 2.25
CA GLY A 5 -9.38 14.71 2.06
C GLY A 5 -8.60 14.39 0.78
N ASP A 6 -7.73 15.31 0.38
CA ASP A 6 -7.00 15.23 -0.90
C ASP A 6 -6.10 14.01 -1.01
N GLU A 7 -5.42 13.63 0.08
CA GLU A 7 -4.59 12.42 0.14
C GLU A 7 -5.43 11.15 -0.04
N ALA A 8 -6.59 11.08 0.63
CA ALA A 8 -7.51 9.96 0.49
C ALA A 8 -8.03 9.83 -0.94
N ALA A 9 -8.36 10.95 -1.60
CA ALA A 9 -8.78 10.96 -2.99
C ALA A 9 -7.68 10.47 -3.95
N ARG A 10 -6.42 10.89 -3.75
CA ARG A 10 -5.28 10.41 -4.54
C ARG A 10 -5.01 8.92 -4.34
N ILE A 11 -5.10 8.43 -3.11
CA ILE A 11 -4.99 6.99 -2.82
C ILE A 11 -6.12 6.22 -3.53
N ALA A 12 -7.36 6.68 -3.43
CA ALA A 12 -8.50 6.06 -4.10
C ALA A 12 -8.31 6.01 -5.62
N ALA A 13 -7.79 7.08 -6.24
CA ALA A 13 -7.51 7.11 -7.67
C ALA A 13 -6.50 6.03 -8.10
N VAL A 14 -5.46 5.78 -7.30
CA VAL A 14 -4.50 4.67 -7.56
C VAL A 14 -5.15 3.31 -7.37
N LEU A 15 -5.98 3.17 -6.32
CA LEU A 15 -6.66 1.92 -6.00
C LEU A 15 -7.78 1.55 -6.98
N ASN A 16 -8.24 2.48 -7.82
CA ASN A 16 -9.17 2.19 -8.92
C ASN A 16 -8.53 1.36 -10.04
N ASP A 17 -7.20 1.30 -10.12
CA ASP A 17 -6.47 0.40 -11.02
C ASP A 17 -5.33 -0.34 -10.27
N PRO A 18 -5.68 -1.32 -9.42
CA PRO A 18 -4.69 -2.13 -8.73
C PRO A 18 -4.00 -3.10 -9.69
N GLY A 19 -4.57 -3.34 -10.88
CA GLY A 19 -4.03 -4.21 -11.91
C GLY A 19 -2.71 -3.71 -12.51
N SER A 20 -2.45 -2.40 -12.42
CA SER A 20 -1.17 -1.78 -12.81
C SER A 20 -0.02 -2.03 -11.84
N TYR A 21 -0.26 -2.68 -10.69
CA TYR A 21 0.82 -3.04 -9.77
C TYR A 21 1.75 -4.11 -10.38
N PRO A 22 3.06 -3.85 -10.56
CA PRO A 22 3.96 -4.77 -11.27
C PRO A 22 4.12 -6.16 -10.64
N HIS A 23 3.86 -6.29 -9.34
CA HIS A 23 4.02 -7.54 -8.60
C HIS A 23 2.69 -8.18 -8.19
N ARG A 24 1.59 -7.86 -8.89
CA ARG A 24 0.24 -8.36 -8.54
C ARG A 24 0.13 -9.88 -8.43
N ALA A 25 0.92 -10.63 -9.18
CA ALA A 25 0.91 -12.10 -9.22
C ALA A 25 2.05 -12.75 -8.41
N ARG A 26 2.81 -11.96 -7.64
CA ARG A 26 3.95 -12.45 -6.88
C ARG A 26 3.88 -11.97 -5.44
N TYR A 27 3.92 -12.92 -4.51
CA TYR A 27 4.01 -12.64 -3.08
C TYR A 27 5.20 -13.39 -2.48
N ARG A 28 6.06 -12.68 -1.75
CA ARG A 28 7.19 -13.24 -1.00
C ARG A 28 7.30 -12.59 0.36
N TYR A 29 7.41 -13.42 1.40
CA TYR A 29 7.41 -12.98 2.78
C TYR A 29 8.55 -11.99 3.08
N TRP A 30 9.80 -12.39 2.80
CA TRP A 30 10.98 -11.52 2.87
C TRP A 30 12.15 -12.09 2.05
N PRO A 31 12.94 -11.25 1.34
CA PRO A 31 12.60 -9.88 0.94
C PRO A 31 11.39 -9.91 -0.03
N GLY A 32 10.68 -8.80 -0.16
CA GLY A 32 9.44 -8.67 -0.95
C GLY A 32 9.52 -9.16 -2.41
N PRO A 33 8.43 -9.04 -3.19
CA PRO A 33 7.25 -8.18 -2.95
C PRO A 33 6.22 -8.76 -1.97
N ASN A 34 5.67 -7.93 -1.07
CA ASN A 34 4.59 -8.29 -0.13
C ASN A 34 3.57 -7.15 0.02
N SER A 35 2.67 -7.24 1.00
CA SER A 35 1.68 -6.19 1.31
C SER A 35 2.32 -4.82 1.58
N ASN A 36 3.46 -4.76 2.26
CA ASN A 36 4.17 -3.49 2.49
C ASN A 36 4.71 -2.90 1.18
N SER A 37 5.19 -3.75 0.26
CA SER A 37 5.61 -3.29 -1.08
C SER A 37 4.44 -2.71 -1.87
N PHE A 38 3.25 -3.31 -1.76
CA PHE A 38 2.04 -2.77 -2.38
C PHE A 38 1.64 -1.41 -1.79
N VAL A 39 1.59 -1.28 -0.46
CA VAL A 39 1.28 0.01 0.19
C VAL A 39 2.32 1.07 -0.18
N ALA A 40 3.61 0.71 -0.21
CA ALA A 40 4.68 1.61 -0.63
C ALA A 40 4.49 2.10 -2.08
N TRP A 41 4.07 1.21 -2.97
CA TRP A 41 3.77 1.53 -4.36
C TRP A 41 2.56 2.47 -4.49
N VAL A 42 1.48 2.21 -3.73
CA VAL A 42 0.29 3.08 -3.71
C VAL A 42 0.64 4.49 -3.25
N LEU A 43 1.35 4.63 -2.13
CA LEU A 43 1.74 5.92 -1.57
C LEU A 43 2.64 6.71 -2.53
N ARG A 44 3.58 6.02 -3.19
CA ARG A 44 4.44 6.63 -4.22
C ARG A 44 3.63 7.14 -5.42
N ARG A 45 2.68 6.34 -5.93
CA ARG A 45 1.79 6.72 -7.05
C ARG A 45 0.86 7.88 -6.67
N ALA A 46 0.43 7.94 -5.42
CA ALA A 46 -0.39 9.03 -4.87
C ALA A 46 0.41 10.31 -4.52
N GLY A 47 1.73 10.31 -4.71
CA GLY A 47 2.60 11.45 -4.40
C GLY A 47 2.79 11.70 -2.90
N ILE A 48 2.55 10.70 -2.05
CA ILE A 48 2.61 10.83 -0.59
C ILE A 48 3.98 10.34 -0.10
N GLN A 49 4.75 11.25 0.50
CA GLN A 49 6.04 10.91 1.10
C GLN A 49 5.83 10.32 2.50
N TYR A 50 5.68 9.01 2.56
CA TYR A 50 5.53 8.29 3.82
C TYR A 50 6.48 7.09 3.87
N ALA A 51 7.31 7.04 4.91
CA ALA A 51 8.24 5.95 5.14
C ALA A 51 7.53 4.81 5.89
N LEU A 52 7.16 3.75 5.18
CA LEU A 52 6.66 2.54 5.81
C LEU A 52 7.76 1.89 6.65
N HIS A 53 7.45 1.58 7.90
CA HIS A 53 8.38 0.88 8.76
C HIS A 53 8.67 -0.52 8.20
N TRP A 54 9.95 -0.89 8.11
CA TRP A 54 10.38 -2.17 7.52
C TRP A 54 9.84 -3.39 8.28
N LYS A 55 9.56 -3.26 9.58
CA LYS A 55 8.84 -4.26 10.40
C LYS A 55 7.33 -4.07 10.35
N GLY A 56 6.75 -3.69 9.21
CA GLY A 56 5.30 -3.65 8.99
C GLY A 56 4.69 -5.05 9.04
N ILE A 57 4.82 -5.74 10.17
CA ILE A 57 4.07 -6.90 10.59
C ILE A 57 2.86 -6.29 11.30
N GLY A 58 1.64 -6.65 10.86
CA GLY A 58 0.39 -6.13 11.40
C GLY A 58 0.40 -6.13 12.93
N ARG A 59 0.72 -4.97 13.52
CA ARG A 59 0.92 -4.84 14.96
C ARG A 59 -0.48 -4.82 15.57
N LYS A 60 -0.91 -5.99 16.08
CA LYS A 60 -2.18 -6.25 16.77
C LYS A 60 -3.43 -6.39 15.88
N TRP A 61 -3.45 -7.35 14.96
CA TRP A 61 -4.75 -7.91 14.54
C TRP A 61 -5.18 -8.96 15.57
N PRO A 62 -6.24 -8.72 16.38
CA PRO A 62 -6.81 -9.78 17.20
C PRO A 62 -7.31 -10.88 16.25
N LYS A 63 -7.14 -12.14 16.67
CA LYS A 63 -7.81 -13.28 16.02
C LYS A 63 -9.32 -13.14 16.15
#